data_AF-A0AA51MFF8-F1
#
_entry.id   AF-A0AA51MFF8-F1
#
_cell.length_a   1.000
_cell.length_b   1.000
_cell.length_c   1.000
_cell.angle_alpha   90.00
_cell.angle_beta   90.00
_cell.angle_gamma   90.00
#
_symmetry.space_group_name_H-M   'P 1'
#
loop_
_entity.id
_entity.type
_entity.pdbx_description
1 polymer ?
#
loop_
_entity_poly.entity_id
_entity_poly.type
_entity_poly.pdbx_seq_one_letter_code
_entity_poly.pdbx_strand_id
1 'polypeptide(L)'
;MPPIDRSDRSAGRAEHALLADLQPVVEANLHRHLGVAKEWFPHEYIPWSEGRTFDGPLGGEPWTPDEATLPEVARTSLVVNLLTEDNLPGYHFAVAEFGKDGAWGTWVDRWTAEEARHGTALRDYLLATRAVDPRALERARMTHMEGGYDRPDGYSALHAIAYAAFQELATRISHRNTGVVSGEPRCDALLARIAADENLHMVFYRNLVEAAFELAPDTAMEVVRDVVVGFEMPGSTIKDFGRKSAEIAIAGIYDLRLHHDSVVMPILRRLRVFEREGFGAPGEAAREELAAFVRRLDTKATSFTDRREGIRAARAQREAMAV
;
A
#
# COMPACT_ATOMS: atom_id res chain seq x y z
N MET A 1 -20.81 16.83 -3.02
CA MET A 1 -21.14 15.62 -2.24
C MET A 1 -22.63 15.59 -1.97
N PRO A 2 -23.34 14.54 -2.40
CA PRO A 2 -24.60 14.20 -1.73
C PRO A 2 -24.29 13.86 -0.25
N PRO A 3 -25.20 14.14 0.69
CA PRO A 3 -25.01 13.77 2.09
C PRO A 3 -24.90 12.24 2.22
N ILE A 4 -23.99 11.78 3.07
CA ILE A 4 -23.91 10.36 3.48
C ILE A 4 -25.27 9.98 4.06
N ASP A 5 -25.96 9.06 3.39
CA ASP A 5 -27.21 8.53 3.91
C ASP A 5 -26.93 7.67 5.14
N ARG A 6 -27.11 8.26 6.33
CA ARG A 6 -27.00 7.58 7.63
C ARG A 6 -28.28 6.80 8.00
N SER A 7 -29.18 6.54 7.05
CA SER A 7 -30.49 5.97 7.34
C SER A 7 -30.46 4.48 7.71
N ASP A 8 -29.45 3.71 7.28
CA ASP A 8 -29.31 2.32 7.72
C ASP A 8 -28.62 2.20 9.08
N ARG A 9 -29.40 2.49 10.12
CA ARG A 9 -28.97 2.35 11.51
C ARG A 9 -28.72 0.90 11.92
N SER A 10 -29.12 -0.09 11.12
CA SER A 10 -28.95 -1.52 11.45
C SER A 10 -27.58 -2.03 11.07
N ALA A 11 -27.10 -1.69 9.87
CA ALA A 11 -25.75 -1.97 9.41
C ALA A 11 -24.69 -1.35 10.34
N GLY A 12 -24.84 -0.06 10.69
CA GLY A 12 -23.91 0.61 11.61
C GLY A 12 -23.88 0.00 13.03
N ARG A 13 -24.99 -0.60 13.51
CA ARG A 13 -25.00 -1.29 14.82
C ARG A 13 -24.27 -2.64 14.77
N ALA A 14 -24.44 -3.41 13.71
CA ALA A 14 -23.75 -4.69 13.55
C ALA A 14 -22.23 -4.49 13.40
N GLU A 15 -21.82 -3.45 12.69
CA GLU A 15 -20.42 -3.06 12.54
C GLU A 15 -19.77 -2.62 13.85
N HIS A 16 -20.47 -1.80 14.65
CA HIS A 16 -20.01 -1.42 15.98
C HIS A 16 -19.87 -2.63 16.92
N ALA A 17 -20.79 -3.59 16.84
CA ALA A 17 -20.70 -4.81 17.63
C ALA A 17 -19.47 -5.65 17.24
N LEU A 18 -19.22 -5.81 15.93
CA LEU A 18 -18.03 -6.52 15.45
C LEU A 18 -16.73 -5.85 15.90
N LEU A 19 -16.64 -4.51 15.84
CA LEU A 19 -15.47 -3.78 16.33
C LEU A 19 -15.24 -3.98 17.83
N ALA A 20 -16.32 -4.04 18.62
CA ALA A 20 -16.24 -4.36 20.04
C ALA A 20 -15.77 -5.81 20.27
N ASP A 21 -16.29 -6.77 19.51
CA ASP A 21 -15.93 -8.19 19.62
C ASP A 21 -14.47 -8.45 19.17
N LEU A 22 -13.95 -7.64 18.25
CA LEU A 22 -12.54 -7.69 17.83
C LEU A 22 -11.57 -7.06 18.84
N GLN A 23 -12.05 -6.26 19.79
CA GLN A 23 -11.20 -5.50 20.71
C GLN A 23 -10.14 -6.35 21.45
N PRO A 24 -10.44 -7.56 21.97
CA PRO A 24 -9.43 -8.40 22.61
C PRO A 24 -8.31 -8.84 21.64
N VAL A 25 -8.66 -9.08 20.37
CA VAL A 25 -7.70 -9.47 19.32
C VAL A 25 -6.82 -8.29 18.92
N VAL A 26 -7.41 -7.09 18.88
CA VAL A 26 -6.71 -5.82 18.64
C VAL A 26 -5.71 -5.56 19.75
N GLU A 27 -6.10 -5.71 21.02
CA GLU A 27 -5.21 -5.55 22.16
C GLU A 27 -4.04 -6.55 22.12
N ALA A 28 -4.32 -7.82 21.86
CA ALA A 28 -3.27 -8.84 21.74
C ALA A 28 -2.30 -8.54 20.58
N ASN A 29 -2.82 -8.11 19.42
CA ASN A 29 -1.99 -7.77 18.27
C ASN A 29 -1.23 -6.46 18.44
N LEU A 30 -1.78 -5.49 19.18
CA LEU A 30 -1.10 -4.25 19.54
C LEU A 30 0.10 -4.56 20.44
N HIS A 31 -0.10 -5.36 21.49
CA HIS A 31 1.01 -5.80 22.35
C HIS A 31 2.07 -6.57 21.56
N ARG A 32 1.66 -7.48 20.66
CA ARG A 32 2.57 -8.18 19.76
C ARG A 32 3.35 -7.20 18.88
N HIS A 33 2.66 -6.26 18.23
CA HIS A 33 3.28 -5.26 17.35
C HIS A 33 4.32 -4.45 18.09
N LEU A 34 3.95 -3.84 19.22
CA LEU A 34 4.86 -3.03 20.05
C LEU A 34 6.06 -3.85 20.56
N GLY A 35 5.88 -5.14 20.83
CA GLY A 35 6.96 -6.03 21.28
C GLY A 35 7.97 -6.40 20.20
N VAL A 36 7.59 -6.40 18.92
CA VAL A 36 8.47 -6.78 17.80
C VAL A 36 8.94 -5.61 16.96
N ALA A 37 8.17 -4.51 16.92
CA ALA A 37 8.50 -3.30 16.21
C ALA A 37 9.86 -2.79 16.68
N LYS A 38 10.70 -2.44 15.71
CA LYS A 38 12.01 -1.83 15.98
C LYS A 38 11.91 -0.36 15.66
N GLU A 39 12.22 0.46 16.64
CA GLU A 39 12.30 1.89 16.39
C GLU A 39 13.39 2.19 15.37
N TRP A 40 13.12 3.21 14.56
CA TRP A 40 14.04 3.75 13.58
C TRP A 40 13.64 5.20 13.32
N PHE A 41 14.61 6.01 12.91
CA PHE A 41 14.38 7.43 12.70
C PHE A 41 14.70 7.81 11.25
N PRO A 42 13.79 8.52 10.55
CA PRO A 42 14.01 8.92 9.16
C PRO A 42 15.37 9.57 8.89
N HIS A 43 15.81 10.47 9.79
CA HIS A 43 17.06 11.23 9.63
C HIS A 43 18.34 10.38 9.61
N GLU A 44 18.30 9.14 10.10
CA GLU A 44 19.44 8.21 10.07
C GLU A 44 19.67 7.61 8.68
N TYR A 45 18.67 7.69 7.79
CA TYR A 45 18.69 7.11 6.45
C TYR A 45 18.88 8.15 5.34
N ILE A 46 19.01 9.43 5.67
CA ILE A 46 19.14 10.51 4.69
C ILE A 46 20.62 10.91 4.57
N PRO A 47 21.17 10.99 3.34
CA PRO A 47 22.54 11.44 3.13
C PRO A 47 22.63 12.97 3.21
N TRP A 48 22.46 13.53 4.42
CA TRP A 48 22.39 14.98 4.63
C TRP A 48 23.59 15.77 4.07
N SER A 49 24.76 15.14 3.95
CA SER A 49 25.94 15.74 3.33
C SER A 49 25.79 16.04 1.84
N GLU A 50 24.81 15.43 1.16
CA GLU A 50 24.46 15.73 -0.24
C GLU A 50 23.46 16.88 -0.35
N GLY A 51 22.78 17.21 0.75
CA GLY A 51 21.81 18.29 0.83
C GLY A 51 22.47 19.64 0.56
N ARG A 52 21.92 20.37 -0.40
CA ARG A 52 22.32 21.74 -0.76
C ARG A 52 21.08 22.62 -0.86
N THR A 53 21.20 23.88 -0.47
CA THR A 53 20.12 24.85 -0.58
C THR A 53 19.63 24.93 -2.03
N PHE A 54 18.31 24.81 -2.24
CA PHE A 54 17.68 25.01 -3.55
C PHE A 54 17.55 26.50 -3.90
N ASP A 55 17.35 26.80 -5.19
CA ASP A 55 16.95 28.13 -5.62
C ASP A 55 15.65 28.55 -4.92
N GLY A 56 15.58 29.80 -4.47
CA GLY A 56 14.43 30.30 -3.74
C GLY A 56 14.80 31.31 -2.66
N PRO A 57 13.95 31.46 -1.62
CA PRO A 57 14.12 32.50 -0.60
C PRO A 57 15.44 32.47 0.17
N LEU A 58 16.12 31.31 0.21
CA LEU A 58 17.40 31.12 0.90
C LEU A 58 18.63 31.26 -0.01
N GLY A 59 18.45 31.61 -1.29
CA GLY A 59 19.55 31.95 -2.21
C GLY A 59 20.45 30.78 -2.61
N GLY A 60 19.90 29.56 -2.72
CA GLY A 60 20.64 28.38 -3.15
C GLY A 60 20.71 28.18 -4.67
N GLU A 61 21.01 26.95 -5.08
CA GLU A 61 21.26 26.58 -6.47
C GLU A 61 20.04 25.89 -7.10
N PRO A 62 19.69 26.23 -8.35
CA PRO A 62 18.58 25.62 -9.04
C PRO A 62 18.82 24.13 -9.28
N TRP A 63 17.75 23.34 -9.21
CA TRP A 63 17.80 21.95 -9.63
C TRP A 63 17.98 21.83 -11.15
N THR A 64 18.78 20.87 -11.59
CA THR A 64 18.93 20.53 -13.01
C THR A 64 18.70 19.04 -13.24
N PRO A 65 18.22 18.63 -14.43
CA PRO A 65 17.98 17.21 -14.74
C PRO A 65 19.20 16.30 -14.55
N ASP A 66 20.41 16.82 -14.69
CA ASP A 66 21.66 16.06 -14.54
C ASP A 66 21.93 15.63 -13.09
N GLU A 67 21.27 16.26 -12.10
CA GLU A 67 21.34 15.88 -10.69
C GLU A 67 20.54 14.61 -10.38
N ALA A 68 19.59 14.22 -11.25
CA ALA A 68 18.77 13.03 -11.08
C ALA A 68 19.53 11.75 -11.48
N THR A 69 20.42 11.30 -10.60
CA THR A 69 21.34 10.17 -10.84
C THR A 69 20.69 8.79 -10.73
N LEU A 70 19.59 8.66 -9.98
CA LEU A 70 18.84 7.40 -9.86
C LEU A 70 18.18 7.01 -11.19
N PRO A 71 18.02 5.71 -11.51
CA PRO A 71 17.28 5.29 -12.69
C PRO A 71 15.88 5.91 -12.76
N GLU A 72 15.45 6.34 -13.95
CA GLU A 72 14.17 7.04 -14.13
C GLU A 72 12.99 6.28 -13.53
N VAL A 73 12.92 4.97 -13.75
CA VAL A 73 11.83 4.15 -13.21
C VAL A 73 11.85 4.05 -11.68
N ALA A 74 13.04 4.06 -11.06
CA ALA A 74 13.17 4.10 -9.61
C ALA A 74 12.66 5.43 -9.06
N ARG A 75 12.96 6.56 -9.72
CA ARG A 75 12.42 7.87 -9.37
C ARG A 75 10.90 7.93 -9.52
N THR A 76 10.36 7.43 -10.64
CA THR A 76 8.91 7.34 -10.85
C THR A 76 8.25 6.56 -9.73
N SER A 77 8.82 5.42 -9.34
CA SER A 77 8.31 4.60 -8.25
C SER A 77 8.44 5.26 -6.88
N LEU A 78 9.57 5.90 -6.57
CA LEU A 78 9.76 6.65 -5.32
C LEU A 78 8.73 7.77 -5.19
N VAL A 79 8.44 8.49 -6.28
CA VAL A 79 7.41 9.52 -6.30
C VAL A 79 6.01 8.91 -6.09
N VAL A 80 5.68 7.79 -6.75
CA VAL A 80 4.38 7.12 -6.54
C VAL A 80 4.23 6.64 -5.10
N ASN A 81 5.28 6.03 -4.53
CA ASN A 81 5.29 5.60 -3.14
C ASN A 81 5.10 6.82 -2.22
N LEU A 82 5.89 7.88 -2.37
CA LEU A 82 5.76 9.10 -1.56
C LEU A 82 4.37 9.72 -1.66
N LEU A 83 3.81 9.86 -2.86
CA LEU A 83 2.47 10.44 -3.00
C LEU A 83 1.42 9.58 -2.28
N THR A 84 1.56 8.26 -2.36
CA THR A 84 0.70 7.33 -1.62
C THR A 84 0.85 7.56 -0.11
N GLU A 85 2.08 7.51 0.42
CA GLU A 85 2.35 7.75 1.86
C GLU A 85 1.83 9.11 2.35
N ASP A 86 2.08 10.17 1.57
CA ASP A 86 1.71 11.54 1.97
C ASP A 86 0.20 11.76 2.03
N ASN A 87 -0.61 10.92 1.37
CA ASN A 87 -2.06 10.97 1.48
C ASN A 87 -2.59 10.39 2.81
N LEU A 88 -1.70 10.10 3.77
CA LEU A 88 -2.00 9.68 5.14
C LEU A 88 -3.14 10.45 5.81
N PRO A 89 -3.35 11.78 5.65
CA PRO A 89 -4.51 12.45 6.23
C PRO A 89 -5.85 11.83 5.78
N GLY A 90 -5.95 11.42 4.51
CA GLY A 90 -7.13 10.72 3.98
C GLY A 90 -7.25 9.30 4.56
N TYR A 91 -6.13 8.59 4.72
CA TYR A 91 -6.14 7.24 5.28
C TYR A 91 -6.45 7.24 6.78
N HIS A 92 -5.90 8.19 7.55
CA HIS A 92 -6.22 8.39 8.96
C HIS A 92 -7.70 8.71 9.12
N PHE A 93 -8.26 9.58 8.28
CA PHE A 93 -9.70 9.87 8.28
C PHE A 93 -10.53 8.58 8.13
N ALA A 94 -10.10 7.69 7.23
CA ALA A 94 -10.72 6.39 7.05
C ALA A 94 -10.58 5.48 8.29
N VAL A 95 -9.38 5.27 8.82
CA VAL A 95 -9.18 4.31 9.93
C VAL A 95 -9.64 4.84 11.30
N ALA A 96 -9.79 6.15 11.47
CA ALA A 96 -10.28 6.76 12.71
C ALA A 96 -11.71 6.33 13.08
N GLU A 97 -12.47 5.76 12.13
CA GLU A 97 -13.79 5.19 12.39
C GLU A 97 -13.75 3.91 13.25
N PHE A 98 -12.59 3.24 13.39
CA PHE A 98 -12.45 2.05 14.25
C PHE A 98 -12.66 2.37 15.74
N GLY A 99 -12.43 3.62 16.14
CA GLY A 99 -12.57 4.08 17.51
C GLY A 99 -11.38 4.95 17.94
N LYS A 100 -11.63 5.80 18.95
CA LYS A 100 -10.62 6.73 19.50
C LYS A 100 -10.07 6.29 20.85
N ASP A 101 -10.66 5.26 21.45
CA ASP A 101 -10.34 4.81 22.80
C ASP A 101 -9.78 3.39 22.80
N GLY A 102 -9.14 3.01 23.91
CA GLY A 102 -8.65 1.65 24.14
C GLY A 102 -7.62 1.18 23.11
N ALA A 103 -7.63 -0.13 22.83
CA ALA A 103 -6.68 -0.74 21.92
C ALA A 103 -6.84 -0.25 20.47
N TRP A 104 -8.07 0.03 20.04
CA TRP A 104 -8.36 0.57 18.71
C TRP A 104 -7.77 1.97 18.53
N GLY A 105 -8.07 2.90 19.44
CA GLY A 105 -7.50 4.26 19.38
C GLY A 105 -5.97 4.22 19.43
N THR A 106 -5.41 3.40 20.34
CA THR A 106 -3.95 3.27 20.46
C THR A 106 -3.32 2.69 19.18
N TRP A 107 -3.97 1.72 18.53
CA TRP A 107 -3.49 1.19 17.25
C TRP A 107 -3.56 2.24 16.15
N VAL A 108 -4.70 2.93 15.98
CA VAL A 108 -4.86 3.96 14.96
C VAL A 108 -3.79 5.05 15.12
N ASP A 109 -3.57 5.54 16.34
CA ASP A 109 -2.55 6.55 16.62
C ASP A 109 -1.14 6.02 16.33
N ARG A 110 -0.84 4.79 16.76
CA ARG A 110 0.47 4.17 16.54
C ARG A 110 0.74 3.95 15.05
N TRP A 111 -0.16 3.29 14.34
CA TRP A 111 -0.07 3.05 12.90
C TRP A 111 0.11 4.37 12.15
N THR A 112 -0.73 5.37 12.42
CA THR A 112 -0.63 6.70 11.78
C THR A 112 0.74 7.34 12.02
N ALA A 113 1.27 7.27 13.23
CA ALA A 113 2.58 7.83 13.55
C ALA A 113 3.72 7.07 12.86
N GLU A 114 3.58 5.75 12.69
CA GLU A 114 4.55 4.94 11.96
C GLU A 114 4.53 5.27 10.46
N GLU A 115 3.34 5.34 9.84
CA GLU A 115 3.15 5.74 8.44
C GLU A 115 3.67 7.14 8.12
N ALA A 116 3.46 8.10 9.04
CA ALA A 116 3.95 9.47 8.84
C ALA A 116 5.47 9.52 8.64
N ARG A 117 6.21 8.56 9.20
CA ARG A 117 7.66 8.46 9.01
C ARG A 117 8.02 8.00 7.60
N HIS A 118 7.18 7.21 6.93
CA HIS A 118 7.42 6.73 5.57
C HIS A 118 7.46 7.90 4.58
N GLY A 119 6.41 8.71 4.55
CA GLY A 119 6.34 9.92 3.72
C GLY A 119 7.46 10.91 4.04
N THR A 120 7.74 11.14 5.33
CA THR A 120 8.85 11.99 5.77
C THR A 120 10.19 11.52 5.21
N ALA A 121 10.52 10.24 5.39
CA ALA A 121 11.80 9.68 4.97
C ALA A 121 11.96 9.68 3.44
N LEU A 122 10.91 9.32 2.70
CA LEU A 122 10.91 9.35 1.24
C LEU A 122 11.10 10.76 0.69
N ARG A 123 10.39 11.73 1.26
CA ARG A 123 10.51 13.14 0.87
C ARG A 123 11.91 13.68 1.15
N ASP A 124 12.42 13.47 2.36
CA ASP A 124 13.73 13.96 2.74
C ASP A 124 14.83 13.32 1.90
N TYR A 125 14.71 12.04 1.57
CA TYR A 125 15.64 11.35 0.68
C TYR A 125 15.63 11.99 -0.73
N LEU A 126 14.45 12.12 -1.34
CA LEU A 126 14.30 12.70 -2.69
C LEU A 126 14.85 14.13 -2.78
N LEU A 127 14.68 14.93 -1.72
CA LEU A 127 15.16 16.31 -1.67
C LEU A 127 16.66 16.40 -1.36
N ALA A 128 17.17 15.63 -0.39
CA ALA A 128 18.59 15.64 -0.02
C ALA A 128 19.48 15.16 -1.17
N THR A 129 19.07 14.11 -1.88
CA THR A 129 19.81 13.58 -3.04
C THR A 129 19.48 14.32 -4.34
N ARG A 130 18.54 15.29 -4.31
CA ARG A 130 18.08 16.04 -5.48
C ARG A 130 17.63 15.12 -6.63
N ALA A 131 17.06 13.96 -6.27
CA ALA A 131 16.77 12.89 -7.21
C ALA A 131 15.68 13.27 -8.22
N VAL A 132 14.82 14.24 -7.89
CA VAL A 132 13.71 14.69 -8.74
C VAL A 132 13.59 16.21 -8.72
N ASP A 133 12.89 16.78 -9.70
CA ASP A 133 12.52 18.20 -9.69
C ASP A 133 11.70 18.50 -8.42
N PRO A 134 12.21 19.33 -7.49
CA PRO A 134 11.55 19.61 -6.22
C PRO A 134 10.24 20.37 -6.42
N ARG A 135 10.12 21.23 -7.44
CA ARG A 135 8.88 21.98 -7.70
C ARG A 135 7.80 21.08 -8.28
N ALA A 136 8.18 20.18 -9.19
CA ALA A 136 7.25 19.19 -9.72
C ALA A 136 6.77 18.24 -8.61
N LEU A 137 7.69 17.81 -7.74
CA LEU A 137 7.36 16.97 -6.59
C LEU A 137 6.36 17.66 -5.66
N GLU A 138 6.67 18.87 -5.19
CA GLU A 138 5.80 19.60 -4.24
C GLU A 138 4.42 19.91 -4.82
N ARG A 139 4.31 20.21 -6.12
CA ARG A 139 3.01 20.36 -6.80
C ARG A 139 2.23 19.06 -6.84
N ALA A 140 2.89 17.93 -7.14
CA ALA A 140 2.24 16.63 -7.19
C ALA A 140 1.71 16.22 -5.82
N ARG A 141 2.48 16.49 -4.74
CA ARG A 141 2.07 16.26 -3.34
C ARG A 141 0.79 17.02 -3.03
N MET A 142 0.77 18.33 -3.30
CA MET A 142 -0.42 19.17 -3.10
C MET A 142 -1.63 18.65 -3.88
N THR A 143 -1.46 18.40 -5.20
CA THR A 143 -2.57 17.94 -6.05
C THR A 143 -3.15 16.61 -5.59
N HIS A 144 -2.31 15.65 -5.20
CA HIS A 144 -2.80 14.35 -4.78
C HIS A 144 -3.48 14.41 -3.40
N MET A 145 -2.87 15.12 -2.44
CA MET A 145 -3.43 15.25 -1.09
C MET A 145 -4.75 16.03 -1.08
N GLU A 146 -4.91 17.05 -1.93
CA GLU A 146 -6.19 17.76 -2.10
C GLU A 146 -7.30 16.88 -2.67
N GLY A 147 -6.94 15.84 -3.43
CA GLY A 147 -7.88 14.81 -3.90
C GLY A 147 -8.42 13.93 -2.76
N GLY A 148 -7.72 13.89 -1.62
CA GLY A 148 -8.08 13.10 -0.46
C GLY A 148 -8.10 11.60 -0.75
N TYR A 149 -8.90 10.89 0.04
CA TYR A 149 -9.16 9.48 -0.16
C TYR A 149 -10.67 9.27 -0.08
N ASP A 150 -11.29 9.12 -1.25
CA ASP A 150 -12.68 8.69 -1.32
C ASP A 150 -12.72 7.20 -0.98
N ARG A 151 -13.33 6.87 0.15
CA ARG A 151 -13.73 5.50 0.42
C ARG A 151 -14.81 5.16 -0.60
N PRO A 152 -14.63 4.16 -1.47
CA PRO A 152 -15.73 3.75 -2.31
C PRO A 152 -16.94 3.41 -1.43
N ASP A 153 -18.08 3.81 -1.93
CA ASP A 153 -19.28 4.22 -1.23
C ASP A 153 -19.85 3.10 -0.34
N GLY A 154 -19.65 3.23 0.98
CA GLY A 154 -20.35 2.44 2.01
C GLY A 154 -19.58 1.30 2.68
N TYR A 155 -18.26 1.20 2.49
CA TYR A 155 -17.50 0.09 3.07
C TYR A 155 -17.32 0.19 4.59
N SER A 156 -17.72 -0.89 5.27
CA SER A 156 -17.61 -1.06 6.72
C SER A 156 -16.16 -1.14 7.21
N ALA A 157 -15.96 -1.02 8.52
CA ALA A 157 -14.68 -1.16 9.19
C ALA A 157 -14.01 -2.51 8.88
N LEU A 158 -14.79 -3.58 8.68
CA LEU A 158 -14.25 -4.87 8.28
C LEU A 158 -13.65 -4.83 6.86
N HIS A 159 -14.26 -4.08 5.93
CA HIS A 159 -13.68 -3.86 4.61
C HIS A 159 -12.40 -3.05 4.69
N ALA A 160 -12.35 -2.01 5.54
CA ALA A 160 -11.12 -1.24 5.73
C ALA A 160 -9.99 -2.09 6.33
N ILE A 161 -10.30 -2.95 7.32
CA ILE A 161 -9.36 -3.90 7.91
C ILE A 161 -8.86 -4.90 6.85
N ALA A 162 -9.77 -5.48 6.06
CA ALA A 162 -9.40 -6.42 5.01
C ALA A 162 -8.59 -5.74 3.91
N TYR A 163 -9.01 -4.56 3.44
CA TYR A 163 -8.30 -3.77 2.46
C TYR A 163 -6.88 -3.45 2.90
N ALA A 164 -6.70 -2.96 4.14
CA ALA A 164 -5.39 -2.69 4.70
C ALA A 164 -4.52 -3.96 4.71
N ALA A 165 -5.04 -5.13 5.09
CA ALA A 165 -4.26 -6.37 5.06
C ALA A 165 -3.65 -6.68 3.68
N PHE A 166 -4.38 -6.47 2.59
CA PHE A 166 -3.85 -6.67 1.22
C PHE A 166 -2.97 -5.52 0.75
N GLN A 167 -3.35 -4.28 1.07
CA GLN A 167 -2.64 -3.09 0.61
C GLN A 167 -1.26 -2.96 1.27
N GLU A 168 -1.14 -3.22 2.57
CA GLU A 168 0.13 -3.22 3.33
C GLU A 168 1.14 -4.25 2.78
N LEU A 169 0.64 -5.41 2.31
CA LEU A 169 1.50 -6.39 1.65
C LEU A 169 1.94 -5.92 0.26
N ALA A 170 1.08 -5.20 -0.46
CA ALA A 170 1.38 -4.65 -1.77
C ALA A 170 2.46 -3.55 -1.69
N THR A 171 2.31 -2.60 -0.76
CA THR A 171 3.29 -1.54 -0.47
C THR A 171 4.62 -2.10 0.02
N ARG A 172 4.62 -3.08 0.92
CA ARG A 172 5.84 -3.83 1.28
C ARG A 172 6.61 -4.32 0.06
N ILE A 173 5.93 -4.94 -0.92
CA ILE A 173 6.56 -5.45 -2.14
C ILE A 173 7.05 -4.30 -3.02
N SER A 174 6.21 -3.27 -3.20
CA SER A 174 6.55 -2.07 -3.97
C SER A 174 7.84 -1.44 -3.42
N HIS A 175 7.87 -1.06 -2.14
CA HIS A 175 9.03 -0.47 -1.48
C HIS A 175 10.26 -1.34 -1.62
N ARG A 176 10.17 -2.64 -1.29
CA ARG A 176 11.34 -3.53 -1.38
C ARG A 176 11.90 -3.62 -2.79
N ASN A 177 11.04 -3.73 -3.81
CA ASN A 177 11.50 -3.84 -5.18
C ASN A 177 11.98 -2.50 -5.74
N THR A 178 11.40 -1.37 -5.33
CA THR A 178 11.91 -0.03 -5.66
C THR A 178 13.33 0.17 -5.12
N GLY A 179 13.61 -0.32 -3.91
CA GLY A 179 14.95 -0.30 -3.31
C GLY A 179 15.97 -1.02 -4.18
N VAL A 180 15.66 -2.25 -4.58
CA VAL A 180 16.50 -3.05 -5.47
C VAL A 180 16.69 -2.39 -6.84
N VAL A 181 15.61 -1.92 -7.46
CA VAL A 181 15.65 -1.29 -8.80
C VAL A 181 16.38 0.06 -8.81
N SER A 182 16.45 0.73 -7.66
CA SER A 182 17.22 1.98 -7.54
C SER A 182 18.72 1.78 -7.81
N GLY A 183 19.26 0.59 -7.53
CA GLY A 183 20.69 0.30 -7.62
C GLY A 183 21.55 1.08 -6.62
N GLU A 184 20.95 1.78 -5.67
CA GLU A 184 21.63 2.64 -4.70
C GLU A 184 21.47 2.07 -3.28
N PRO A 185 22.57 1.72 -2.58
CA PRO A 185 22.50 1.01 -1.31
C PRO A 185 21.76 1.72 -0.18
N ARG A 186 21.80 3.05 -0.12
CA ARG A 186 21.13 3.84 0.93
C ARG A 186 19.62 3.92 0.67
N CYS A 187 19.22 4.06 -0.59
CA CYS A 187 17.84 3.92 -1.04
C CYS A 187 17.28 2.54 -0.69
N ASP A 188 18.02 1.46 -1.00
CA ASP A 188 17.59 0.10 -0.66
C ASP A 188 17.47 -0.10 0.85
N ALA A 189 18.41 0.43 1.63
CA ALA A 189 18.35 0.36 3.09
C ALA A 189 17.14 1.11 3.69
N LEU A 190 16.83 2.31 3.16
CA LEU A 190 15.65 3.08 3.56
C LEU A 190 14.35 2.33 3.23
N LEU A 191 14.22 1.86 1.99
CA LEU A 191 13.00 1.18 1.54
C LEU A 191 12.83 -0.19 2.17
N ALA A 192 13.91 -0.89 2.52
CA ALA A 192 13.85 -2.11 3.32
C ALA A 192 13.32 -1.86 4.74
N ARG A 193 13.59 -0.67 5.31
CA ARG A 193 13.10 -0.27 6.63
C ARG A 193 11.60 0.02 6.60
N ILE A 194 11.13 0.77 5.61
CA ILE A 194 9.70 1.02 5.36
C ILE A 194 8.97 -0.32 5.13
N ALA A 195 9.48 -1.17 4.23
CA ALA A 195 8.90 -2.49 3.96
C ALA A 195 8.84 -3.43 5.19
N ALA A 196 9.68 -3.19 6.21
CA ALA A 196 9.61 -3.94 7.46
C ALA A 196 8.44 -3.50 8.34
N ASP A 197 8.11 -2.21 8.39
CA ASP A 197 6.95 -1.66 9.12
C ASP A 197 5.65 -2.16 8.47
N GLU A 198 5.54 -2.01 7.15
CA GLU A 198 4.41 -2.48 6.30
C GLU A 198 4.12 -3.98 6.52
N ASN A 199 5.17 -4.80 6.70
CA ASN A 199 4.99 -6.21 7.02
C ASN A 199 4.31 -6.42 8.39
N LEU A 200 4.67 -5.62 9.39
CA LEU A 200 4.08 -5.71 10.73
C LEU A 200 2.63 -5.21 10.74
N HIS A 201 2.34 -4.15 10.00
CA HIS A 201 1.00 -3.63 9.78
C HIS A 201 0.11 -4.63 9.05
N MET A 202 0.59 -5.22 7.96
CA MET A 202 -0.09 -6.33 7.27
C MET A 202 -0.42 -7.48 8.24
N VAL A 203 0.55 -7.91 9.06
CA VAL A 203 0.33 -8.99 10.03
C VAL A 203 -0.76 -8.60 11.03
N PHE A 204 -0.79 -7.34 11.48
CA PHE A 204 -1.83 -6.83 12.36
C PHE A 204 -3.21 -6.97 11.72
N TYR A 205 -3.43 -6.34 10.55
CA TYR A 205 -4.74 -6.34 9.89
C TYR A 205 -5.18 -7.74 9.46
N ARG A 206 -4.27 -8.56 8.91
CA ARG A 206 -4.58 -9.93 8.50
C ARG A 206 -5.03 -10.78 9.68
N ASN A 207 -4.43 -10.63 10.86
CA ASN A 207 -4.85 -11.36 12.06
C ASN A 207 -6.26 -10.94 12.51
N LEU A 208 -6.66 -9.68 12.28
CA LEU A 208 -8.03 -9.24 12.54
C LEU A 208 -9.03 -9.83 11.54
N VAL A 209 -8.66 -9.94 10.26
CA VAL A 209 -9.47 -10.67 9.27
C VAL A 209 -9.61 -12.15 9.68
N GLU A 210 -8.54 -12.78 10.15
CA GLU A 210 -8.56 -14.16 10.66
C GLU A 210 -9.55 -14.32 11.81
N ALA A 211 -9.58 -13.37 12.76
CA ALA A 211 -10.56 -13.36 13.85
C ALA A 211 -11.99 -13.06 13.39
N ALA A 212 -12.16 -12.20 12.39
CA ALA A 212 -13.48 -11.90 11.84
C ALA A 212 -14.13 -13.14 11.22
N PHE A 213 -13.35 -14.06 10.63
CA PHE A 213 -13.88 -15.35 10.18
C PHE A 213 -14.42 -16.24 11.30
N GLU A 214 -13.92 -16.11 12.54
CA GLU A 214 -14.42 -16.86 13.69
C GLU A 214 -15.71 -16.24 14.27
N LEU A 215 -15.88 -14.93 14.11
CA LEU A 215 -17.03 -14.18 14.62
C LEU A 215 -18.21 -14.15 13.64
N ALA A 216 -17.92 -13.90 12.36
CA ALA A 216 -18.90 -13.70 11.30
C ALA A 216 -18.38 -14.29 9.97
N PRO A 217 -18.35 -15.63 9.83
CA PRO A 217 -17.68 -16.31 8.72
C PRO A 217 -18.19 -15.89 7.33
N ASP A 218 -19.51 -15.82 7.14
CA ASP A 218 -20.10 -15.44 5.85
C ASP A 218 -19.75 -14.00 5.47
N THR A 219 -19.96 -13.06 6.40
CA THR A 219 -19.62 -11.65 6.20
C THR A 219 -18.13 -11.45 5.95
N ALA A 220 -17.26 -12.12 6.69
CA ALA A 220 -15.82 -12.06 6.46
C ALA A 220 -15.43 -12.58 5.08
N MET A 221 -16.07 -13.65 4.61
CA MET A 221 -15.86 -14.21 3.27
C MET A 221 -16.31 -13.24 2.17
N GLU A 222 -17.48 -12.63 2.31
CA GLU A 222 -18.00 -11.60 1.41
C GLU A 222 -17.05 -10.40 1.33
N VAL A 223 -16.60 -9.88 2.47
CA VAL A 223 -15.66 -8.75 2.52
C VAL A 223 -14.33 -9.09 1.85
N VAL A 224 -13.77 -10.28 2.10
CA VAL A 224 -12.51 -10.70 1.45
C VAL A 224 -12.70 -10.80 -0.06
N ARG A 225 -13.86 -11.32 -0.52
CA ARG A 225 -14.20 -11.34 -1.95
C ARG A 225 -14.28 -9.92 -2.50
N ASP A 226 -15.00 -9.02 -1.84
CA ASP A 226 -15.19 -7.63 -2.28
C ASP A 226 -13.85 -6.90 -2.42
N VAL A 227 -13.00 -7.01 -1.40
CA VAL A 227 -11.68 -6.37 -1.39
C VAL A 227 -10.76 -6.92 -2.48
N VAL A 228 -10.71 -8.24 -2.68
CA VAL A 228 -9.80 -8.84 -3.68
C VAL A 228 -10.31 -8.60 -5.10
N VAL A 229 -11.62 -8.69 -5.33
CA VAL A 229 -12.22 -8.48 -6.66
C VAL A 229 -12.20 -7.00 -7.05
N GLY A 230 -12.45 -6.11 -6.10
CA GLY A 230 -12.48 -4.67 -6.27
C GLY A 230 -11.17 -3.96 -5.90
N PHE A 231 -10.06 -4.68 -5.76
CA PHE A 231 -8.81 -4.09 -5.28
C PHE A 231 -8.31 -2.99 -6.22
N GLU A 232 -8.21 -1.77 -5.70
CA GLU A 232 -7.55 -0.64 -6.35
C GLU A 232 -6.39 -0.15 -5.48
N MET A 233 -5.26 0.17 -6.11
CA MET A 233 -4.14 0.81 -5.42
C MET A 233 -4.60 2.19 -4.89
N PRO A 234 -4.27 2.59 -3.65
CA PRO A 234 -4.66 3.90 -3.12
C PRO A 234 -4.14 5.08 -3.96
N GLY A 235 -3.01 4.88 -4.65
CA GLY A 235 -2.44 5.85 -5.58
C GLY A 235 -3.13 5.92 -6.95
N SER A 236 -4.25 5.23 -7.19
CA SER A 236 -4.94 5.19 -8.49
C SER A 236 -5.39 6.56 -8.99
N THR A 237 -5.61 7.51 -8.07
CA THR A 237 -5.98 8.90 -8.34
C THR A 237 -4.77 9.82 -8.59
N ILE A 238 -3.53 9.31 -8.49
CA ILE A 238 -2.33 10.08 -8.82
C ILE A 238 -2.39 10.50 -10.29
N LYS A 239 -2.04 11.76 -10.58
CA LYS A 239 -1.96 12.25 -11.96
C LYS A 239 -1.04 11.36 -12.81
N ASP A 240 -1.53 10.95 -13.98
CA ASP A 240 -0.86 10.06 -14.93
C ASP A 240 -0.53 8.66 -14.36
N PHE A 241 -1.28 8.18 -13.34
CA PHE A 241 -1.03 6.90 -12.69
C PHE A 241 -0.97 5.71 -13.66
N GLY A 242 -1.84 5.66 -14.67
CA GLY A 242 -1.83 4.57 -15.67
C GLY A 242 -0.49 4.43 -16.41
N ARG A 243 0.17 5.54 -16.72
CA ARG A 243 1.51 5.52 -17.34
C ARG A 243 2.57 5.10 -16.32
N LYS A 244 2.55 5.70 -15.13
CA LYS A 244 3.52 5.40 -14.06
C LYS A 244 3.47 3.94 -13.62
N SER A 245 2.28 3.40 -13.42
CA SER A 245 2.06 1.99 -13.06
C SER A 245 2.51 1.03 -14.15
N ALA A 246 2.33 1.37 -15.44
CA ALA A 246 2.87 0.57 -16.53
C ALA A 246 4.41 0.54 -16.54
N GLU A 247 5.07 1.68 -16.30
CA GLU A 247 6.54 1.75 -16.18
C GLU A 247 7.05 0.90 -15.01
N ILE A 248 6.42 1.03 -13.84
CA ILE A 248 6.70 0.26 -12.62
C ILE A 248 6.54 -1.25 -12.89
N ALA A 249 5.47 -1.66 -13.58
CA ALA A 249 5.20 -3.06 -13.91
C ALA A 249 6.20 -3.65 -14.92
N ILE A 250 6.60 -2.87 -15.94
CA ILE A 250 7.62 -3.29 -16.91
C ILE A 250 8.98 -3.45 -16.24
N ALA A 251 9.32 -2.58 -15.29
CA ALA A 251 10.54 -2.70 -14.48
C ALA A 251 10.49 -3.87 -13.50
N GLY A 252 9.31 -4.44 -13.24
CA GLY A 252 9.13 -5.55 -12.30
C GLY A 252 9.13 -5.11 -10.83
N ILE A 253 8.82 -3.83 -10.58
CA ILE A 253 8.66 -3.31 -9.22
C ILE A 253 7.34 -3.83 -8.62
N TYR A 254 6.24 -3.66 -9.37
CA TYR A 254 4.93 -4.17 -8.99
C TYR A 254 4.08 -4.42 -10.24
N ASP A 255 3.58 -5.63 -10.40
CA ASP A 255 2.77 -6.06 -11.55
C ASP A 255 1.68 -7.05 -11.13
N LEU A 256 0.85 -7.48 -12.10
CA LEU A 256 -0.25 -8.42 -11.87
C LEU A 256 0.20 -9.78 -11.32
N ARG A 257 1.37 -10.28 -11.75
CA ARG A 257 1.93 -11.56 -11.31
C ARG A 257 2.43 -11.46 -9.87
N LEU A 258 3.13 -10.38 -9.52
CA LEU A 258 3.51 -10.08 -8.14
C LEU A 258 2.29 -9.88 -7.24
N HIS A 259 1.28 -9.12 -7.69
CA HIS A 259 0.04 -8.94 -6.93
C HIS A 259 -0.66 -10.28 -6.67
N HIS A 260 -0.78 -11.14 -7.68
CA HIS A 260 -1.37 -12.47 -7.49
C HIS A 260 -0.54 -13.36 -6.54
N ASP A 261 0.74 -13.58 -6.86
CA ASP A 261 1.56 -14.61 -6.21
C ASP A 261 2.06 -14.19 -4.83
N SER A 262 2.28 -12.88 -4.63
CA SER A 262 2.96 -12.34 -3.46
C SER A 262 2.04 -11.51 -2.55
N VAL A 263 0.85 -11.09 -3.02
CA VAL A 263 -0.15 -10.37 -2.20
C VAL A 263 -1.39 -11.22 -1.97
N VAL A 264 -2.15 -11.50 -3.02
CA VAL A 264 -3.46 -12.13 -2.93
C VAL A 264 -3.34 -13.56 -2.39
N MET A 265 -2.60 -14.43 -3.10
CA MET A 265 -2.52 -15.83 -2.73
C MET A 265 -1.91 -16.09 -1.34
N PRO A 266 -0.85 -15.39 -0.90
CA PRO A 266 -0.31 -15.58 0.45
C PRO A 266 -1.32 -15.24 1.56
N ILE A 267 -2.08 -14.15 1.41
CA ILE A 267 -3.11 -13.77 2.39
C ILE A 267 -4.25 -14.80 2.38
N LEU A 268 -4.77 -15.16 1.20
CA LEU A 268 -5.84 -16.14 1.09
C LEU A 268 -5.45 -17.51 1.67
N ARG A 269 -4.22 -17.98 1.42
CA ARG A 269 -3.68 -19.21 2.02
C ARG A 269 -3.54 -19.11 3.53
N ARG A 270 -3.03 -17.98 4.03
CA ARG A 270 -2.88 -17.76 5.48
C ARG A 270 -4.23 -17.73 6.20
N LEU A 271 -5.24 -17.13 5.56
CA LEU A 271 -6.62 -17.11 6.06
C LEU A 271 -7.36 -18.44 5.82
N ARG A 272 -6.79 -19.36 5.03
CA ARG A 272 -7.37 -20.66 4.68
C ARG A 272 -8.76 -20.56 4.03
N VAL A 273 -9.00 -19.53 3.22
CA VAL A 273 -10.35 -19.21 2.72
C VAL A 273 -10.98 -20.37 1.92
N PHE A 274 -10.17 -21.16 1.22
CA PHE A 274 -10.65 -22.27 0.40
C PHE A 274 -10.76 -23.59 1.18
N GLU A 275 -10.14 -23.67 2.36
CA GLU A 275 -10.18 -24.85 3.23
C GLU A 275 -11.10 -24.68 4.45
N ARG A 276 -11.66 -23.48 4.68
CA ARG A 276 -12.65 -23.24 5.73
C ARG A 276 -13.95 -23.98 5.43
N GLU A 277 -14.59 -24.45 6.49
CA GLU A 277 -15.91 -25.10 6.45
C GLU A 277 -16.89 -24.27 7.30
N GLY A 278 -18.19 -24.52 7.14
CA GLY A 278 -19.22 -23.87 7.96
C GLY A 278 -19.73 -22.53 7.44
N PHE A 279 -19.44 -22.18 6.19
CA PHE A 279 -20.11 -21.06 5.53
C PHE A 279 -21.58 -21.40 5.25
N GLY A 280 -22.45 -20.41 5.40
CA GLY A 280 -23.79 -20.41 4.83
C GLY A 280 -23.75 -20.15 3.33
N ALA A 281 -24.93 -20.16 2.71
CA ALA A 281 -25.07 -19.94 1.27
C ALA A 281 -24.40 -18.62 0.76
N PRO A 282 -24.48 -17.48 1.48
CA PRO A 282 -23.82 -16.25 1.03
C PRO A 282 -22.28 -16.37 1.04
N GLY A 283 -21.71 -16.94 2.11
CA GLY A 283 -20.26 -17.15 2.22
C GLY A 283 -19.74 -18.11 1.16
N GLU A 284 -20.47 -19.19 0.87
CA GLU A 284 -20.10 -20.13 -0.20
C GLU A 284 -20.15 -19.47 -1.59
N ALA A 285 -21.18 -18.68 -1.88
CA ALA A 285 -21.26 -17.94 -3.14
C ALA A 285 -20.09 -16.96 -3.31
N ALA A 286 -19.74 -16.22 -2.25
CA ALA A 286 -18.59 -15.31 -2.26
C ALA A 286 -17.27 -16.07 -2.46
N ARG A 287 -17.12 -17.25 -1.85
CA ARG A 287 -15.95 -18.10 -2.02
C ARG A 287 -15.79 -18.61 -3.45
N GLU A 288 -16.88 -19.05 -4.07
CA GLU A 288 -16.88 -19.51 -5.47
C GLU A 288 -16.50 -18.37 -6.43
N GLU A 289 -17.05 -17.17 -6.21
CA GLU A 289 -16.72 -15.99 -6.99
C GLU A 289 -15.25 -15.60 -6.83
N LEU A 290 -14.74 -15.56 -5.60
CA LEU A 290 -13.34 -15.28 -5.33
C LEU A 290 -12.43 -16.31 -6.02
N ALA A 291 -12.77 -17.60 -5.93
CA ALA A 291 -12.00 -18.66 -6.59
C ALA A 291 -11.98 -18.47 -8.11
N ALA A 292 -13.11 -18.09 -8.71
CA ALA A 292 -13.19 -17.79 -10.13
C ALA A 292 -12.37 -16.55 -10.51
N PHE A 293 -12.39 -15.51 -9.69
CA PHE A 293 -11.59 -14.31 -9.89
C PHE A 293 -10.09 -14.59 -9.83
N VAL A 294 -9.63 -15.30 -8.80
CA VAL A 294 -8.22 -15.68 -8.63
C VAL A 294 -7.70 -16.46 -9.85
N ARG A 295 -8.47 -17.42 -10.38
CA ARG A 295 -8.11 -18.15 -11.62
C ARG A 295 -7.99 -17.23 -12.84
N ARG A 296 -8.88 -16.23 -12.97
CA ARG A 296 -8.80 -15.24 -14.05
C ARG A 296 -7.60 -14.31 -13.88
N LEU A 297 -7.32 -13.90 -12.64
CA LEU A 297 -6.16 -13.06 -12.30
C LEU A 297 -4.86 -13.79 -12.65
N ASP A 298 -4.74 -15.07 -12.31
CA ASP A 298 -3.59 -15.91 -12.67
C ASP A 298 -3.40 -15.98 -14.20
N THR A 299 -4.47 -16.25 -14.94
CA THR A 299 -4.43 -16.27 -16.42
C THR A 299 -3.93 -14.94 -16.99
N LYS A 300 -4.47 -13.81 -16.49
CA LYS A 300 -4.05 -12.47 -16.92
C LYS A 300 -2.59 -12.18 -16.56
N ALA A 301 -2.17 -12.58 -15.36
CA ALA A 301 -0.80 -12.42 -14.89
C ALA A 301 0.20 -13.21 -15.74
N THR A 302 -0.12 -14.44 -16.17
CA THR A 302 0.70 -15.22 -17.12
C THR A 302 0.84 -14.48 -18.44
N SER A 303 -0.27 -14.09 -19.06
CA SER A 303 -0.26 -13.38 -20.34
C SER A 303 0.54 -12.06 -20.28
N PHE A 304 0.43 -11.32 -19.17
CA PHE A 304 1.22 -10.12 -18.94
C PHE A 304 2.73 -10.42 -18.83
N THR A 305 3.10 -11.48 -18.11
CA THR A 305 4.49 -11.89 -17.92
C THR A 305 5.13 -12.27 -19.26
N ASP A 306 4.45 -13.10 -20.06
CA ASP A 306 4.90 -13.51 -21.39
C ASP A 306 5.14 -12.29 -22.30
N ARG A 307 4.20 -11.34 -22.29
CA ARG A 307 4.33 -10.10 -23.07
C ARG A 307 5.52 -9.26 -22.61
N ARG A 308 5.72 -9.13 -21.30
CA ARG A 308 6.85 -8.36 -20.73
C ARG A 308 8.19 -8.99 -21.10
N GLU A 309 8.31 -10.30 -20.99
CA GLU A 309 9.51 -11.04 -21.40
C GLU A 309 9.81 -10.83 -22.89
N GLY A 310 8.79 -10.89 -23.75
CA GLY A 310 8.92 -10.57 -25.17
C GLY A 310 9.43 -9.14 -25.42
N ILE A 311 8.93 -8.14 -24.68
CA ILE A 311 9.41 -6.75 -24.78
C ILE A 311 10.88 -6.64 -24.36
N ARG A 312 11.26 -7.28 -23.24
CA ARG A 312 12.65 -7.28 -22.75
C ARG A 312 13.60 -7.96 -23.74
N ALA A 313 13.22 -9.11 -24.29
CA ALA A 313 14.00 -9.82 -25.29
C ALA A 313 14.19 -8.97 -26.56
N ALA A 314 13.13 -8.34 -27.06
CA ALA A 314 13.21 -7.47 -28.24
C ALA A 314 14.10 -6.23 -27.99
N ARG A 315 14.08 -5.66 -26.77
CA ARG A 315 14.97 -4.56 -26.40
C ARG A 315 16.43 -5.00 -26.35
N ALA A 316 16.72 -6.13 -25.70
CA ALA A 316 18.07 -6.69 -25.64
C ALA A 316 18.63 -7.00 -27.03
N GLN A 317 17.81 -7.55 -27.94
CA GLN A 317 18.21 -7.77 -29.33
C GLN A 317 18.55 -6.48 -30.07
N ARG A 318 17.75 -5.42 -29.92
CA ARG A 318 18.04 -4.11 -30.54
C ARG A 318 19.32 -3.49 -30.00
N GLU A 319 19.54 -3.58 -28.69
CA GLU A 319 20.77 -3.08 -28.06
C GLU A 319 21.99 -3.87 -28.52
N ALA A 320 21.90 -5.19 -28.64
CA ALA A 320 22.98 -6.04 -29.15
C ALA A 320 23.28 -5.80 -30.65
N MET A 321 22.30 -5.39 -31.45
CA MET A 321 22.49 -5.04 -32.87
C MET A 321 23.04 -3.61 -33.08
N ALA A 322 23.03 -2.78 -32.04
CA ALA A 322 23.55 -1.41 -32.08
C ALA A 322 25.01 -1.30 -31.60
N VAL A 323 25.61 -2.42 -31.16
CA VAL A 323 27.03 -2.60 -30.79
C VAL A 323 27.77 -3.25 -31.95
#